data_AF-A0A924CDJ3-F1
#
_entry.id   AF-A0A924CDJ3-F1
#
_cell.length_a   1.000
_cell.length_b   1.000
_cell.length_c   1.000
_cell.angle_alpha   90.00
_cell.angle_beta   90.00
_cell.angle_gamma   90.00
#
_symmetry.space_group_name_H-M   'P 1'
#
loop_
_entity.id
_entity.type
_entity.pdbx_description
1 polymer ?
#
loop_
_entity_poly.entity_id
_entity_poly.type
_entity_poly.pdbx_seq_one_letter_code
_entity_poly.pdbx_strand_id
1 'polypeptide(L)' 'MKEKTLVSTFSLFTSLASYLYAKEAGKDGVPYVMIGGFVGAVIGEVIFEKMKSNNNTKK' A
#
# COMPACT_ATOMS: atom_id res chain seq x y z
N MET A 1 -8.78 10.04 -10.69
CA MET A 1 -8.97 10.17 -9.23
C MET A 1 -8.96 8.83 -8.49
N LYS A 2 -9.63 7.77 -8.98
CA LYS A 2 -9.71 6.45 -8.29
C LYS A 2 -8.35 5.77 -8.04
N GLU A 3 -7.39 5.97 -8.95
CA GLU A 3 -6.01 5.45 -8.85
C GLU A 3 -5.28 5.95 -7.61
N LYS A 4 -5.09 7.27 -7.53
CA LYS A 4 -4.35 7.90 -6.44
C LYS A 4 -4.97 7.59 -5.09
N THR A 5 -6.31 7.56 -5.01
CA THR A 5 -7.01 7.17 -3.77
C THR A 5 -6.69 5.74 -3.36
N LEU A 6 -6.71 4.79 -4.30
CA LEU A 6 -6.43 3.38 -4.01
C LEU A 6 -4.98 3.18 -3.55
N VAL A 7 -4.02 3.77 -4.28
CA VAL A 7 -2.60 3.74 -3.92
C VAL A 7 -2.36 4.37 -2.54
N SER A 8 -3.02 5.50 -2.24
CA SER A 8 -2.93 6.17 -0.94
C SER A 8 -3.46 5.30 0.19
N THR A 9 -4.61 4.65 0.00
CA THR A 9 -5.19 3.76 1.02
C THR A 9 -4.33 2.54 1.27
N PHE A 10 -3.76 1.94 0.22
CA PHE A 10 -2.86 0.79 0.37
C PHE A 10 -1.57 1.20 1.10
N SER A 11 -0.95 2.31 0.70
CA SER A 11 0.25 2.85 1.36
C SER A 11 0.00 3.17 2.83
N LEU A 12 -1.13 3.82 3.15
CA LEU A 12 -1.46 4.19 4.53
C LEU A 12 -1.79 2.95 5.38
N PHE A 13 -2.51 1.98 4.81
CA PHE A 13 -2.84 0.72 5.47
C PHE A 13 -1.59 -0.10 5.80
N THR A 14 -0.69 -0.31 4.84
CA THR A 14 0.54 -1.10 5.06
C THR A 14 1.54 -0.38 5.96
N SER A 15 1.60 0.95 5.89
CA SER A 15 2.42 1.75 6.80
C SER A 15 1.94 1.58 8.25
N LEU A 16 0.62 1.61 8.47
CA LEU A 16 0.03 1.37 9.79
C LEU A 16 0.21 -0.08 10.25
N ALA A 17 0.04 -1.06 9.37
CA ALA A 17 0.30 -2.47 9.69
C ALA A 17 1.77 -2.70 10.07
N SER A 18 2.71 -2.05 9.36
CA SER A 18 4.14 -2.13 9.66
C SER A 18 4.49 -1.44 10.98
N TYR A 19 3.80 -0.34 11.33
CA TYR A 19 3.94 0.29 12.64
C TYR A 19 3.51 -0.65 13.78
N LEU A 20 2.36 -1.31 13.64
CA LEU A 20 1.86 -2.25 14.64
C LEU A 20 2.83 -3.42 14.82
N TYR A 21 3.35 -3.96 13.71
CA TYR A 21 4.37 -5.01 13.75
C TYR A 21 5.65 -4.54 14.45
N ALA A 22 6.15 -3.35 14.13
CA ALA A 22 7.36 -2.81 14.75
C ALA A 22 7.17 -2.57 16.25
N LYS A 23 6.00 -2.05 16.64
CA LYS A 23 5.62 -1.83 18.04
C LYS A 23 5.59 -3.13 18.83
N GLU A 24 5.02 -4.20 18.26
CA GLU A 24 4.91 -5.50 18.91
C GLU A 24 6.26 -6.24 18.97
N ALA A 25 7.11 -6.07 17.96
CA ALA A 25 8.47 -6.62 17.93
C ALA A 25 9.50 -5.82 18.73
N GLY A 26 9.11 -4.70 19.36
CA GLY A 26 10.03 -3.82 20.10
C GLY A 26 11.11 -3.16 19.23
N LYS A 27 10.85 -2.99 17.93
CA LYS A 27 11.78 -2.40 16.95
C LYS A 27 11.44 -0.93 16.69
N ASP A 28 12.40 -0.19 16.13
CA ASP A 28 12.19 1.19 15.73
C ASP A 28 11.06 1.31 14.69
N GLY A 29 9.97 1.99 15.08
CA GLY A 29 8.77 2.11 14.24
C GLY A 29 8.98 2.93 12.98
N VAL A 30 9.84 3.95 13.00
CA VAL A 30 10.06 4.88 11.89
C VAL A 30 10.52 4.19 10.59
N PRO A 31 11.63 3.42 10.58
CA PRO A 31 12.08 2.74 9.36
C PRO A 31 11.06 1.71 8.84
N TYR A 32 10.33 1.02 9.73
CA TYR A 32 9.30 0.06 9.33
C TYR A 32 8.07 0.73 8.71
N VAL A 33 7.65 1.87 9.24
CA VAL A 33 6.56 2.70 8.68
C VAL A 33 6.92 3.19 7.28
N MET A 34 8.17 3.62 7.07
CA MET A 34 8.67 4.06 5.77
C MET A 34 8.68 2.92 4.75
N ILE A 35 9.25 1.76 5.12
CA ILE A 35 9.27 0.57 4.26
C ILE A 35 7.83 0.10 3.96
N GLY A 36 6.97 0.04 4.99
CA GLY A 36 5.57 -0.35 4.85
C GLY A 36 4.79 0.59 3.91
N GLY A 37 5.00 1.90 4.04
CA GLY A 37 4.37 2.89 3.17
C GLY A 37 4.83 2.77 1.71
N PHE A 38 6.13 2.56 1.49
CA PHE A 38 6.69 2.34 0.16
C PHE A 38 6.17 1.05 -0.48
N VAL A 39 6.21 -0.07 0.25
CA VAL A 39 5.71 -1.37 -0.23
C VAL A 39 4.21 -1.30 -0.55
N GLY A 40 3.41 -0.63 0.28
CA GLY A 40 1.98 -0.46 0.01
C GLY A 40 1.67 0.40 -1.21
N ALA A 41 2.47 1.44 -1.47
CA ALA A 41 2.32 2.25 -2.67
C ALA A 41 2.57 1.40 -3.94
N VAL A 42 3.65 0.61 -3.94
CA VAL A 42 4.00 -0.30 -5.05
C VAL A 42 2.90 -1.33 -5.28
N ILE A 43 2.42 -1.98 -4.21
CA ILE A 43 1.32 -2.96 -4.31
C ILE A 43 0.03 -2.29 -4.81
N GLY A 44 -0.27 -1.09 -4.32
CA GLY A 44 -1.44 -0.31 -4.72
C GLY A 44 -1.44 0.03 -6.21
N GLU A 45 -0.29 0.40 -6.79
CA GLU A 45 -0.14 0.65 -8.22
C GLU A 45 -0.38 -0.63 -9.03
N VAL A 46 0.27 -1.73 -8.67
CA VAL A 46 0.13 -3.02 -9.38
C VAL A 46 -1.31 -3.53 -9.36
N ILE A 47 -2.00 -3.43 -8.21
CA ILE A 47 -3.41 -3.83 -8.07
C ILE A 47 -4.30 -2.93 -8.93
N PHE A 48 -4.06 -1.60 -8.89
CA PHE A 48 -4.82 -0.66 -9.71
C PHE A 48 -4.67 -0.95 -11.20
N GLU A 49 -3.44 -1.19 -11.64
CA GLU A 49 -3.12 -1.45 -13.05
C GLU A 49 -3.77 -2.75 -13.55
N LYS A 50 -3.72 -3.83 -12.75
CA LYS A 50 -4.48 -5.06 -13.05
C LYS A 50 -5.99 -4.83 -13.09
N MET A 51 -6.55 -4.08 -12.15
CA MET A 51 -7.99 -3.80 -12.10
C MET A 51 -8.45 -2.94 -13.28
N LYS A 52 -7.61 -2.00 -13.74
CA LYS A 52 -7.85 -1.18 -14.92
C LYS A 52 -7.75 -1.99 -16.22
N SER A 53 -6.77 -2.88 -16.32
CA SER A 53 -6.62 -3.79 -17.46
C SER A 53 -7.83 -4.72 -17.61
N ASN A 54 -8.30 -5.31 -16.51
CA ASN A 54 -9.48 -6.18 -16.50
C ASN A 54 -10.80 -5.47 -16.91
N ASN A 55 -10.92 -4.16 -16.66
CA ASN A 55 -12.08 -3.38 -17.09
C ASN A 55 -12.08 -3.06 -18.60
N ASN A 56 -10.93 -3.03 -19.26
CA ASN A 56 -10.86 -2.79 -20.72
C ASN A 56 -11.23 -4.04 -21.54
N THR A 57 -11.02 -5.24 -21.01
CA THR A 57 -11.36 -6.50 -21.70
C THR A 57 -12.87 -6.79 -21.73
N LYS A 58 -13.69 -5.97 -21.05
CA LYS A 58 -15.16 -6.10 -21.03
C LYS A 58 -15.90 -5.02 -21.85
N LYS A 59 -15.19 -4.24 -22.67
CA LYS A 59 -15.83 -3.19 -23.49
C LYS A 59 -15.80 -3.53 -24.97
#